data_AF-A0A1F3CJ10-F1
#
_entry.id   AF-A0A1F3CJ10-F1
#
_cell.length_a   1.000
_cell.length_b   1.000
_cell.length_c   1.000
_cell.angle_alpha   90.00
_cell.angle_beta   90.00
_cell.angle_gamma   90.00
#
_symmetry.space_group_name_H-M   'P 1'
#
loop_
_entity.id
_entity.type
_entity.pdbx_description
1 polymer ?
#
loop_
_entity_poly.entity_id
_entity_poly.type
_entity_poly.pdbx_seq_one_letter_code
_entity_poly.pdbx_strand_id
1 'polypeptide(L)'
;MSSSRPRGLARKTGINLLPIVIYVTVAVVLTAGMYAWDVQYRRQQEAARRPPAPEVIAKNLVENVVGADVVKEVKVDREKKSLAISFESALFKPEKPKKELRELLDAEATLATQAILVQMRDIDRVVATLTNQGKTLATAEAVRGKDRVTTTFVDERLKE
;
A
#
# COMPACT_ATOMS: atom_id res chain seq x y z
N MET A 1 -35.41 69.34 50.58
CA MET A 1 -35.05 68.03 51.15
C MET A 1 -35.97 66.99 50.51
N SER A 2 -35.59 66.49 49.33
CA SER A 2 -34.89 65.22 49.07
C SER A 2 -35.78 63.99 49.32
N SER A 3 -36.38 63.52 48.23
CA SER A 3 -37.08 62.23 48.15
C SER A 3 -36.07 61.11 47.95
N SER A 4 -36.10 60.07 48.79
CA SER A 4 -35.39 58.82 48.55
C SER A 4 -36.33 57.65 48.78
N ARG A 5 -36.95 57.18 47.70
CA ARG A 5 -37.55 55.84 47.63
C ARG A 5 -36.40 54.82 47.65
N PRO A 6 -36.34 53.85 48.58
CA PRO A 6 -35.42 52.74 48.40
C PRO A 6 -35.92 51.86 47.26
N ARG A 7 -34.98 51.63 46.34
CA ARG A 7 -35.06 50.82 45.13
C ARG A 7 -35.71 49.47 45.38
N GLY A 8 -36.51 49.05 44.40
CA GLY A 8 -37.14 47.75 44.33
C GLY A 8 -36.18 46.60 44.59
N LEU A 9 -36.70 45.62 45.33
CA LEU A 9 -36.12 44.32 45.63
C LEU A 9 -35.37 43.74 44.43
N ALA A 10 -34.07 43.48 44.61
CA ALA A 10 -33.33 42.58 43.73
C ALA A 10 -34.03 41.21 43.79
N ARG A 11 -34.77 40.85 42.73
CA ARG A 11 -35.37 39.53 42.58
C ARG A 11 -34.23 38.51 42.53
N LYS A 12 -34.05 37.81 43.65
CA LYS A 12 -33.19 36.63 43.79
C LYS A 12 -33.85 35.49 43.03
N THR A 13 -33.59 35.35 41.73
CA THR A 13 -34.05 34.21 40.94
C THR A 13 -33.36 32.94 41.44
N GLY A 14 -34.10 32.08 42.12
CA GLY A 14 -33.66 30.80 42.68
C GLY A 14 -33.45 29.71 41.64
N ILE A 15 -32.74 29.99 40.54
CA ILE A 15 -32.35 28.99 39.55
C ILE A 15 -30.94 28.54 39.91
N ASN A 16 -30.81 27.28 40.34
CA ASN A 16 -29.50 26.67 40.53
C ASN A 16 -28.90 26.42 39.15
N LEU A 17 -27.97 27.29 38.72
CA LEU A 17 -27.32 27.23 37.41
C LEU A 17 -26.34 26.05 37.28
N LEU A 18 -25.88 25.51 38.42
CA LEU A 18 -24.89 24.43 38.45
C LEU A 18 -25.31 23.18 37.64
N PRO A 19 -26.52 22.60 37.82
CA PRO A 19 -26.97 21.47 37.00
C PRO A 19 -27.11 21.80 35.51
N ILE A 20 -27.49 23.04 35.17
CA ILE A 20 -27.61 23.47 33.76
C ILE A 20 -26.23 23.50 33.11
N VAL A 21 -25.24 24.09 33.79
CA VAL A 21 -23.87 24.15 33.29
C VAL A 21 -23.28 22.74 33.14
N ILE A 22 -23.50 21.84 34.11
CA ILE A 22 -23.06 20.45 34.02
C ILE A 22 -23.68 19.76 32.79
N TYR A 23 -25.00 19.90 32.60
CA TYR A 23 -25.69 19.28 31.48
C TYR A 23 -25.17 19.79 30.13
N VAL A 24 -25.00 21.10 29.98
CA VAL A 24 -24.44 21.72 28.76
C VAL A 24 -23.02 21.21 28.51
N THR A 25 -22.19 21.10 29.56
CA THR A 25 -20.82 20.60 29.44
C THR A 25 -20.79 19.15 28.97
N VAL A 26 -21.64 18.29 29.55
CA VAL A 26 -21.78 16.89 29.13
C VAL A 26 -22.25 16.79 27.68
N ALA A 27 -23.26 17.58 27.29
CA ALA A 27 -23.76 17.60 25.92
C ALA A 27 -22.69 18.02 24.90
N VAL A 28 -21.86 19.02 25.23
CA VAL A 28 -20.75 19.45 24.38
C VAL A 28 -19.70 18.36 24.24
N VAL A 29 -19.32 17.68 25.33
CA VAL A 29 -18.35 16.58 25.29
C VAL A 29 -18.85 15.41 24.44
N LEU A 30 -20.12 15.02 24.62
CA LEU A 30 -20.72 13.95 23.82
C LEU A 30 -20.77 14.32 22.34
N THR A 31 -21.15 15.56 22.01
CA THR A 31 -21.22 16.03 20.62
C THR A 31 -19.83 16.07 19.97
N ALA A 32 -18.82 16.58 20.68
CA ALA A 32 -17.45 16.63 20.19
C ALA A 32 -16.85 15.22 20.01
N GLY A 33 -17.09 14.31 20.95
CA GLY A 33 -16.66 12.92 20.87
C GLY A 33 -17.30 12.19 19.69
N MET A 34 -18.60 12.38 19.49
CA MET A 34 -19.34 11.77 18.37
C MET A 34 -18.89 12.33 17.01
N TYR A 35 -18.59 13.64 16.93
CA TYR A 35 -18.03 14.25 15.73
C TYR A 35 -16.61 13.73 15.41
N ALA A 36 -15.74 13.63 16.42
CA ALA A 36 -14.39 13.08 16.24
C ALA A 36 -14.45 11.62 15.78
N TRP A 37 -15.35 10.82 16.35
CA TRP A 37 -15.58 9.44 15.94
C TRP A 37 -16.10 9.33 14.51
N ASP A 38 -17.10 10.13 14.11
CA ASP A 38 -17.63 10.13 12.73
C ASP A 38 -16.56 10.52 11.70
N VAL A 39 -15.75 11.55 12.00
CA VAL A 39 -14.63 11.95 11.13
C VAL A 39 -13.61 10.83 10.99
N GLN A 40 -13.24 10.17 12.11
CA GLN A 40 -12.30 9.07 12.09
C GLN A 40 -12.87 7.84 11.36
N TYR A 41 -14.14 7.55 11.55
CA TYR A 41 -14.85 6.45 10.90
C TYR A 41 -14.93 6.67 9.38
N ARG A 42 -15.28 7.87 8.92
CA ARG A 42 -15.27 8.23 7.50
C ARG A 42 -13.88 8.12 6.88
N ARG A 43 -12.85 8.60 7.57
CA ARG A 43 -11.45 8.44 7.12
C ARG A 43 -11.05 6.97 6.96
N GLN A 44 -11.47 6.10 7.87
CA GLN A 44 -11.22 4.66 7.76
C GLN A 44 -12.00 4.03 6.60
N GLN A 45 -13.25 4.41 6.38
CA GLN A 45 -14.02 3.95 5.24
C GLN A 45 -13.45 4.44 3.91
N GLU A 46 -12.98 5.68 3.84
CA GLU A 46 -12.31 6.24 2.67
C GLU A 46 -11.00 5.50 2.38
N ALA A 47 -10.22 5.17 3.41
CA ALA A 47 -9.01 4.36 3.26
C ALA A 47 -9.33 2.95 2.76
N ALA A 48 -10.41 2.32 3.25
CA ALA A 48 -10.87 1.01 2.79
C ALA A 48 -11.43 1.03 1.35
N ARG A 49 -11.88 2.19 0.86
CA ARG A 49 -12.37 2.39 -0.51
C ARG A 49 -11.27 2.80 -1.50
N ARG A 50 -10.07 3.13 -1.04
CA ARG A 50 -8.96 3.43 -1.95
C ARG A 50 -8.53 2.12 -2.64
N PRO A 51 -8.37 2.12 -3.97
CA PRO A 51 -7.79 0.97 -4.64
C PRO A 51 -6.43 0.66 -4.02
N PRO A 52 -6.06 -0.63 -3.90
CA PRO A 52 -4.76 -1.02 -3.38
C PRO A 52 -3.66 -0.33 -4.19
N ALA A 53 -2.58 0.05 -3.50
CA ALA A 53 -1.46 0.69 -4.15
C ALA A 53 -0.91 -0.23 -5.26
N PRO A 54 -0.48 0.32 -6.41
CA PRO A 54 0.01 -0.49 -7.54
C PRO A 54 1.16 -1.42 -7.15
N GLU A 55 1.95 -1.06 -6.15
CA GLU A 55 2.99 -1.88 -5.55
C GLU A 55 2.43 -3.18 -4.93
N VAL A 56 1.29 -3.08 -4.23
CA VAL A 56 0.60 -4.23 -3.61
C VAL A 56 -0.01 -5.12 -4.69
N ILE A 57 -0.55 -4.54 -5.75
CA ILE A 57 -1.09 -5.29 -6.89
C ILE A 57 0.03 -6.10 -7.55
N ALA A 58 1.15 -5.46 -7.89
CA ALA A 58 2.29 -6.12 -8.50
C ALA A 58 2.90 -7.20 -7.59
N LYS A 59 3.03 -6.92 -6.28
CA LYS A 59 3.45 -7.91 -5.29
C LYS A 59 2.54 -9.14 -5.34
N ASN A 60 1.24 -8.96 -5.19
CA ASN A 60 0.28 -10.07 -5.16
C ASN A 60 0.27 -10.87 -6.47
N LEU A 61 0.45 -10.20 -7.62
CA LEU A 61 0.53 -10.87 -8.91
C LEU A 61 1.76 -11.78 -9.00
N VAL A 62 2.93 -11.30 -8.56
CA VAL A 62 4.14 -12.11 -8.56
C VAL A 62 4.05 -13.23 -7.53
N GLU A 63 3.51 -12.98 -6.35
CA GLU A 63 3.36 -14.02 -5.32
C GLU A 63 2.38 -15.12 -5.76
N ASN A 64 1.34 -14.79 -6.53
CA ASN A 64 0.44 -15.78 -7.10
C ASN A 64 1.11 -16.66 -8.18
N VAL A 65 2.13 -16.15 -8.87
CA VAL A 65 2.84 -16.85 -9.95
C VAL A 65 4.03 -17.65 -9.43
N VAL A 66 4.82 -17.05 -8.55
CA VAL A 66 6.12 -17.58 -8.10
C VAL A 66 6.00 -18.31 -6.76
N GLY A 67 5.19 -17.79 -5.84
CA GLY A 67 5.02 -18.34 -4.50
C GLY A 67 4.78 -17.25 -3.45
N ALA A 68 4.17 -17.61 -2.32
CA ALA A 68 3.90 -16.67 -1.24
C ALA A 68 5.18 -16.13 -0.59
N ASP A 69 5.18 -14.86 -0.19
CA ASP A 69 6.25 -14.18 0.56
C ASP A 69 7.64 -14.17 -0.12
N VAL A 70 7.69 -14.34 -1.44
CA VAL A 70 8.94 -14.32 -2.22
C VAL A 70 9.37 -12.92 -2.64
N VAL A 71 8.44 -11.94 -2.67
CA VAL A 71 8.71 -10.58 -3.15
C VAL A 71 9.38 -9.75 -2.07
N LYS A 72 10.59 -9.25 -2.36
CA LYS A 72 11.41 -8.46 -1.44
C LYS A 72 11.20 -6.96 -1.60
N GLU A 73 11.09 -6.49 -2.84
CA GLU A 73 10.95 -5.07 -3.12
C GLU A 73 10.12 -4.83 -4.38
N VAL A 74 9.27 -3.81 -4.35
CA VAL A 74 8.52 -3.31 -5.51
C VAL A 74 8.67 -1.80 -5.56
N LYS A 75 9.10 -1.27 -6.71
CA LYS A 75 9.21 0.16 -6.99
C LYS A 75 8.42 0.47 -8.25
N VAL A 76 7.47 1.40 -8.14
CA VAL A 76 6.66 1.86 -9.27
C VAL A 76 7.01 3.31 -9.58
N ASP A 77 7.46 3.53 -10.80
CA ASP A 77 7.67 4.86 -11.37
C ASP A 77 6.49 5.17 -12.30
N ARG A 78 5.57 5.99 -11.80
CA ARG A 78 4.33 6.36 -12.53
C ARG A 78 4.59 7.31 -13.69
N GLU A 79 5.64 8.14 -13.62
CA GLU A 79 5.98 9.08 -14.68
C GLU A 79 6.53 8.34 -15.89
N LYS A 80 7.39 7.34 -15.65
CA LYS A 80 7.98 6.51 -16.71
C LYS A 80 7.14 5.27 -17.04
N LYS A 81 5.99 5.09 -16.37
CA LYS A 81 5.14 3.89 -16.48
C LYS A 81 5.96 2.60 -16.36
N SER A 82 6.86 2.57 -15.39
CA SER A 82 7.79 1.46 -15.21
C SER A 82 7.69 0.86 -13.81
N LEU A 83 7.86 -0.44 -13.72
CA LEU A 83 7.83 -1.19 -12.47
C LEU A 83 9.11 -1.99 -12.33
N ALA A 84 9.81 -1.83 -11.21
CA ALA A 84 10.93 -2.66 -10.82
C ALA A 84 10.50 -3.57 -9.66
N ILE A 85 10.74 -4.86 -9.77
CA ILE A 85 10.38 -5.86 -8.76
C ILE A 85 11.54 -6.79 -8.49
N SER A 86 11.76 -7.12 -7.23
CA SER A 86 12.78 -8.08 -6.79
C SER A 86 12.12 -9.20 -6.01
N PHE A 87 12.37 -10.45 -6.40
CA PHE A 87 11.78 -11.62 -5.76
C PHE A 87 12.74 -12.80 -5.67
N GLU A 88 12.44 -13.73 -4.77
CA GLU A 88 13.15 -14.99 -4.61
C GLU A 88 12.67 -16.01 -5.63
N SER A 89 13.59 -16.59 -6.40
CA SER A 89 13.27 -17.64 -7.36
C SER A 89 12.90 -18.94 -6.63
N ALA A 90 11.70 -19.46 -6.91
CA ALA A 90 11.25 -20.75 -6.40
C ALA A 90 11.73 -21.90 -7.28
N LEU A 91 11.97 -21.64 -8.58
CA LEU A 91 12.39 -22.66 -9.54
C LEU A 91 13.90 -22.88 -9.59
N PHE A 92 14.71 -22.00 -8.99
CA PHE A 92 16.16 -22.17 -8.95
C PHE A 92 16.57 -23.37 -8.09
N LYS A 93 17.17 -24.39 -8.72
CA LYS A 93 17.72 -25.58 -8.06
C LYS A 93 19.18 -25.77 -8.46
N PRO A 94 20.15 -25.44 -7.59
CA PRO A 94 21.56 -25.38 -7.95
C PRO A 94 22.17 -26.73 -8.41
N GLU A 95 21.49 -27.84 -8.13
CA GLU A 95 21.88 -29.19 -8.53
C GLU A 95 21.62 -29.48 -10.03
N LYS A 96 20.80 -28.66 -10.69
CA LYS A 96 20.43 -28.86 -12.10
C LYS A 96 21.51 -28.36 -13.06
N PRO A 97 21.56 -28.91 -14.29
CA PRO A 97 22.43 -28.40 -15.34
C PRO A 97 22.17 -26.91 -15.62
N LYS A 98 23.24 -26.16 -15.91
CA LYS A 98 23.20 -24.73 -16.24
C LYS A 98 22.13 -24.34 -17.27
N LYS A 99 21.99 -25.14 -18.34
CA LYS A 99 21.00 -24.88 -19.40
C LYS A 99 19.57 -24.93 -18.84
N GLU A 100 19.28 -25.94 -18.04
CA GLU A 100 17.97 -26.12 -17.41
C GLU A 100 17.70 -25.03 -16.36
N LEU A 101 18.72 -24.61 -15.60
CA LEU A 101 18.61 -23.47 -14.69
C LEU A 101 18.23 -22.16 -15.40
N ARG A 102 18.85 -21.89 -16.56
CA ARG A 102 18.52 -20.69 -17.35
C ARG A 102 17.09 -20.75 -17.89
N GLU A 103 16.67 -21.90 -18.40
CA GLU A 103 15.30 -22.10 -18.88
C GLU A 103 14.25 -21.92 -17.76
N LEU A 104 14.53 -22.43 -16.55
CA LEU A 104 13.64 -22.26 -15.40
C LEU A 104 13.53 -20.80 -14.95
N LEU A 105 14.66 -20.09 -14.88
CA LEU A 105 14.69 -18.67 -14.51
C LEU A 105 14.02 -17.79 -15.59
N ASP A 106 14.22 -18.10 -16.87
CA ASP A 106 13.57 -17.41 -17.98
C ASP A 106 12.06 -17.61 -17.95
N ALA A 107 11.59 -18.84 -17.71
CA ALA A 107 10.18 -19.15 -17.59
C ALA A 107 9.54 -18.42 -16.41
N GLU A 108 10.16 -18.47 -15.24
CA GLU A 108 9.67 -17.79 -14.03
C GLU A 108 9.60 -16.27 -14.22
N ALA A 109 10.67 -15.68 -14.76
CA ALA A 109 10.71 -14.26 -15.07
C ALA A 109 9.65 -13.85 -16.09
N THR A 110 9.45 -14.67 -17.12
CA THR A 110 8.44 -14.43 -18.16
C THR A 110 7.04 -14.45 -17.57
N LEU A 111 6.69 -15.48 -16.79
CA LEU A 111 5.38 -15.59 -16.17
C LEU A 111 5.10 -14.43 -15.21
N ALA A 112 6.07 -14.08 -14.35
CA ALA A 112 5.91 -13.00 -13.38
C ALA A 112 5.74 -11.63 -14.06
N THR A 113 6.60 -11.31 -15.04
CA THR A 113 6.55 -10.02 -15.74
C THR A 113 5.33 -9.87 -16.64
N GLN A 114 4.91 -10.95 -17.32
CA GLN A 114 3.71 -10.94 -18.15
C GLN A 114 2.44 -10.82 -17.32
N ALA A 115 2.34 -11.50 -16.16
CA ALA A 115 1.20 -11.35 -15.26
C ALA A 115 0.99 -9.88 -14.84
N ILE A 116 2.08 -9.17 -14.54
CA ILE A 116 2.05 -7.73 -14.25
C ILE A 116 1.57 -6.95 -15.47
N LEU A 117 2.18 -7.14 -16.64
CA LEU A 117 1.82 -6.39 -17.86
C LEU A 117 0.37 -6.64 -18.31
N VAL A 118 -0.18 -7.84 -18.11
CA VAL A 118 -1.57 -8.14 -18.48
C VAL A 118 -2.55 -7.41 -17.56
N GLN A 119 -2.29 -7.42 -16.25
CA GLN A 119 -3.21 -6.86 -15.26
C GLN A 119 -3.07 -5.33 -15.09
N MET A 120 -1.82 -4.82 -15.09
CA MET A 120 -1.50 -3.42 -14.82
C MET A 120 -1.30 -2.66 -16.14
N ARG A 121 -2.41 -2.25 -16.76
CA ARG A 121 -2.44 -1.60 -18.09
C ARG A 121 -1.74 -0.25 -18.14
N ASP A 122 -1.53 0.38 -17.00
CA ASP A 122 -0.83 1.66 -16.81
C ASP A 122 0.70 1.54 -16.82
N ILE A 123 1.23 0.31 -16.77
CA ILE A 123 2.66 0.01 -16.82
C ILE A 123 3.06 -0.42 -18.24
N ASP A 124 4.09 0.21 -18.79
CA ASP A 124 4.65 -0.09 -20.12
C ASP A 124 5.94 -0.92 -20.03
N ARG A 125 6.65 -0.89 -18.90
CA ARG A 125 7.92 -1.60 -18.71
C ARG A 125 8.00 -2.26 -17.33
N VAL A 126 8.43 -3.51 -17.28
CA VAL A 126 8.68 -4.25 -16.03
C VAL A 126 10.13 -4.75 -16.01
N VAL A 127 10.84 -4.47 -14.93
CA VAL A 127 12.18 -5.00 -14.64
C VAL A 127 12.07 -5.92 -13.44
N ALA A 128 12.33 -7.22 -13.65
CA ALA A 128 12.31 -8.23 -12.61
C ALA A 128 13.72 -8.66 -12.24
N THR A 129 14.05 -8.63 -10.96
CA THR A 129 15.32 -9.11 -10.41
C THR A 129 15.07 -10.40 -9.65
N LEU A 130 15.62 -11.50 -10.15
CA LEU A 130 15.49 -12.82 -9.54
C LEU A 130 16.66 -13.01 -8.58
N THR A 131 16.35 -13.35 -7.34
CA THR A 131 17.33 -13.57 -6.28
C THR A 131 17.21 -14.97 -5.68
N ASN A 132 18.27 -15.48 -5.07
CA ASN A 132 18.22 -16.67 -4.23
C ASN A 132 19.16 -16.45 -3.04
N GLN A 133 18.66 -16.61 -1.81
CA GLN A 133 19.45 -16.39 -0.59
C GLN A 133 20.17 -15.03 -0.56
N GLY A 134 19.53 -14.00 -1.13
CA GLY A 134 20.06 -12.63 -1.19
C GLY A 134 21.06 -12.36 -2.32
N LYS A 135 21.37 -13.35 -3.18
CA LYS A 135 22.22 -13.16 -4.37
C LYS A 135 21.37 -12.98 -5.62
N THR A 136 21.74 -12.03 -6.47
CA THR A 136 21.08 -11.81 -7.76
C THR A 136 21.51 -12.87 -8.77
N LEU A 137 20.54 -13.62 -9.27
CA LEU A 137 20.74 -14.65 -10.28
C LEU A 137 20.62 -14.08 -11.69
N ALA A 138 19.52 -13.37 -11.94
CA ALA A 138 19.17 -12.84 -13.24
C ALA A 138 18.34 -11.56 -13.12
N THR A 139 18.38 -10.76 -14.16
CA THR A 139 17.52 -9.59 -14.35
C THR A 139 16.79 -9.72 -15.67
N ALA A 140 15.47 -9.70 -15.62
CA ALA A 140 14.60 -9.78 -16.78
C ALA A 140 13.92 -8.44 -17.03
N GLU A 141 13.78 -8.09 -18.30
CA GLU A 141 13.07 -6.90 -18.74
C GLU A 141 11.97 -7.27 -19.72
N ALA A 142 10.75 -6.83 -19.41
CA ALA A 142 9.59 -6.96 -20.28
C ALA A 142 9.05 -5.57 -20.63
N VAL A 143 8.68 -5.38 -21.89
CA VAL A 143 8.08 -4.14 -22.41
C VAL A 143 6.76 -4.48 -23.06
N ARG A 144 5.72 -3.70 -22.76
CA ARG A 144 4.39 -3.86 -23.36
C ARG A 144 4.49 -3.76 -24.88
N GLY A 145 3.87 -4.71 -25.58
CA GLY A 145 3.89 -4.78 -27.04
C GLY A 145 5.16 -5.37 -27.65
N LYS A 146 6.13 -5.80 -26.82
CA LYS A 146 7.21 -6.69 -27.26
C LYS A 146 6.89 -8.11 -26.83
N ASP A 147 7.02 -9.04 -27.77
CA ASP A 147 6.70 -10.46 -27.52
C ASP A 147 7.76 -11.18 -26.70
N ARG A 148 8.95 -10.59 -26.54
CA ARG A 148 10.10 -11.23 -25.89
C ARG A 148 10.54 -10.49 -24.63
N VAL A 149 10.66 -11.25 -23.55
CA VAL A 149 11.33 -10.84 -22.31
C VAL A 149 12.84 -11.03 -22.48
N THR A 150 13.62 -10.01 -22.16
CA THR A 150 15.08 -10.06 -22.23
C THR A 150 15.64 -10.37 -20.85
N THR A 151 16.22 -11.56 -20.68
CA THR A 151 16.87 -11.95 -19.42
C THR A 151 18.38 -11.86 -19.52
N THR A 152 18.99 -11.21 -18.53
CA THR A 152 20.44 -11.10 -18.35
C THR A 152 20.85 -11.87 -17.11
N PHE A 153 21.76 -12.83 -17.24
CA PHE A 153 22.25 -13.64 -16.12
C PHE A 153 23.45 -12.97 -15.46
N VAL A 154 23.37 -12.74 -14.16
CA VAL A 154 24.39 -12.01 -13.40
C VAL A 154 25.31 -12.99 -12.65
N ASP A 155 24.79 -14.13 -12.21
CA ASP A 155 25.54 -15.16 -11.48
C ASP A 155 26.58 -15.86 -12.37
N GLU A 156 27.79 -16.05 -11.84
CA GLU A 156 28.90 -16.71 -12.55
C GLU A 156 28.61 -18.16 -12.95
N ARG A 157 27.75 -18.86 -12.20
CA ARG A 157 27.32 -20.23 -12.53
C ARG A 157 26.43 -20.26 -13.78
N LEU A 158 25.86 -19.12 -14.16
CA LEU A 158 24.91 -18.97 -15.25
C LEU A 158 25.49 -18.19 -16.44
N LYS A 159 26.57 -17.42 -16.23
CA LYS A 159 27.39 -16.78 -17.29
C LYS A 159 28.11 -17.83 -18.11
N GLU A 160 28.21 -17.62 -19.43
CA GLU A 160 28.79 -18.54 -20.42
C GLU A 160 30.10 -19.19 -19.98
#